data_AF-A0A6L3F696-F1
#
_entry.id   AF-A0A6L3F696-F1
#
_cell.length_a   1.000
_cell.length_b   1.000
_cell.length_c   1.000
_cell.angle_alpha   90.00
_cell.angle_beta   90.00
_cell.angle_gamma   90.00
#
_symmetry.space_group_name_H-M   'P 1'
#
loop_
_entity.id
_entity.type
_entity.pdbx_description
1 polymer ?
#
loop_
_entity_poly.entity_id
_entity_poly.type
_entity_poly.pdbx_seq_one_letter_code
_entity_poly.pdbx_strand_id
1 'polypeptide(L)'
;MNQSPVGHSVTKVDAFSKATGAHIYPSDVVHEGMLWAQVLRTPHPHARIRAIDTEAAQNLPGVVCILTAKDVPGENRFGLIVHDQPVLCDEIARWEGDALAVIAAETDEIARQAREMIHVDFEPLPVVTDLEQALLPNAPTLHLQGNLCTEIQGGNDDIGAGFDDADFVFESDYQTGRQEHAFLETEAGVAYYDEDGLLTLCVGGQNPFNDRRQIANALGLPEERIRVLHPMMGGAFGGKEDINIQIHLALVTYWTKRPCRLMLDREESLRTGVKRHPFKVRYKTGVKKDGTVTACEVTILADAGAYTSLSPAVLELATNHCCGPYNFPHTKITGKAIFTNNGNNSAFRGFGNPQVVVGIEQHMDMMANAVGMSPIEFRQRNAIRQGQKSGAGFNVMGTVTLPRVLDSVQESDLWQQREQLTQTSSRWKKRGLGFAAIWQPFGLGAGLEQGAHTRIELQINGRYQAHISSPDLGGGIVTACLQLAAHELHCTVDDFDVVSGDSLSPKAGSSNASRATFVVGASIMD
;
A
#
# COMPACT_ATOMS: atom_id res chain seq x y z
N MET A 1 30.76 26.16 -14.57
CA MET A 1 30.32 24.77 -14.38
C MET A 1 29.29 24.81 -13.28
N ASN A 2 28.02 24.59 -13.63
CA ASN A 2 26.96 24.50 -12.62
C ASN A 2 27.28 23.29 -11.72
N GLN A 3 27.24 23.48 -10.41
CA GLN A 3 27.40 22.37 -9.46
C GLN A 3 26.31 21.33 -9.72
N SER A 4 26.67 20.05 -9.64
CA SER A 4 25.68 18.97 -9.76
C SER A 4 24.58 19.16 -8.70
N PRO A 5 23.29 19.13 -9.08
CA PRO A 5 22.22 19.24 -8.12
C PRO A 5 22.07 17.95 -7.28
N VAL A 6 22.67 16.83 -7.67
CA VAL A 6 22.60 15.55 -6.94
C VAL A 6 23.28 15.69 -5.56
N GLY A 7 22.62 15.15 -4.52
CA GLY A 7 23.11 15.22 -3.14
C GLY A 7 22.90 16.56 -2.43
N HIS A 8 22.33 17.56 -3.12
CA HIS A 8 22.03 18.87 -2.56
C HIS A 8 20.54 19.03 -2.24
N SER A 9 20.25 19.90 -1.26
CA SER A 9 18.89 20.24 -0.86
C SER A 9 18.28 21.28 -1.80
N VAL A 10 17.88 20.85 -3.00
CA VAL A 10 17.16 21.68 -3.97
C VAL A 10 15.71 21.90 -3.55
N THR A 11 15.11 23.02 -3.97
CA THR A 11 13.68 23.26 -3.78
C THR A 11 12.88 22.24 -4.58
N LYS A 12 11.87 21.63 -3.95
CA LYS A 12 10.96 20.70 -4.63
C LYS A 12 10.15 21.44 -5.70
N VAL A 13 9.96 20.82 -6.87
CA VAL A 13 9.35 21.50 -8.05
C VAL A 13 7.92 21.97 -7.85
N ASP A 14 7.16 21.34 -6.96
CA ASP A 14 5.79 21.71 -6.59
C ASP A 14 5.71 22.51 -5.28
N ALA A 15 6.85 22.88 -4.68
CA ALA A 15 6.86 23.52 -3.36
C ALA A 15 6.17 24.89 -3.38
N PHE A 16 6.48 25.72 -4.38
CA PHE A 16 5.95 27.07 -4.47
C PHE A 16 4.43 27.06 -4.72
N SER A 17 3.97 26.31 -5.73
CA SER A 17 2.54 26.21 -6.05
C SER A 17 1.72 25.67 -4.86
N LYS A 18 2.27 24.71 -4.11
CA LYS A 18 1.63 24.20 -2.88
C LYS A 18 1.59 25.24 -1.76
N ALA A 19 2.68 25.99 -1.56
CA ALA A 19 2.74 27.02 -0.53
C ALA A 19 1.79 28.20 -0.81
N THR A 20 1.55 28.53 -2.08
CA THR A 20 0.64 29.62 -2.48
C THR A 20 -0.80 29.19 -2.69
N GLY A 21 -1.11 27.88 -2.62
CA GLY A 21 -2.43 27.34 -2.98
C GLY A 21 -2.73 27.38 -4.48
N ALA A 22 -1.72 27.55 -5.33
CA ALA A 22 -1.87 27.55 -6.79
C ALA A 22 -1.75 26.13 -7.39
N HIS A 23 -1.32 25.14 -6.60
CA HIS A 23 -1.26 23.76 -7.04
C HIS A 23 -2.67 23.20 -7.24
N ILE A 24 -2.93 22.65 -8.42
CA ILE A 24 -4.21 22.03 -8.77
C ILE A 24 -4.16 20.56 -8.37
N TYR A 25 -4.91 20.19 -7.33
CA TYR A 25 -5.17 18.80 -6.99
C TYR A 25 -6.27 18.24 -7.89
N PRO A 26 -6.35 16.90 -8.08
CA PRO A 26 -7.47 16.25 -8.78
C PRO A 26 -8.87 16.74 -8.36
N SER A 27 -9.06 17.06 -7.08
CA SER A 27 -10.32 17.59 -6.53
C SER A 27 -10.70 18.99 -7.02
N ASP A 28 -9.73 19.74 -7.53
CA ASP A 28 -9.86 21.15 -7.90
C ASP A 28 -10.21 21.31 -9.39
N VAL A 29 -10.14 20.22 -10.16
CA VAL A 29 -10.46 20.21 -11.59
C VAL A 29 -11.98 20.36 -11.78
N VAL A 30 -12.36 21.28 -12.64
CA VAL A 30 -13.78 21.59 -12.94
C VAL A 30 -13.99 21.62 -14.45
N HIS A 31 -15.07 21.00 -14.90
CA HIS A 31 -15.55 21.05 -16.28
C HIS A 31 -16.99 21.58 -16.34
N GLU A 32 -17.35 22.18 -17.47
CA GLU A 32 -18.73 22.59 -17.74
C GLU A 32 -19.66 21.37 -17.83
N GLY A 33 -20.86 21.47 -17.27
CA GLY A 33 -21.86 20.39 -17.30
C GLY A 33 -21.49 19.14 -16.48
N MET A 34 -20.49 19.26 -15.60
CA MET A 34 -19.97 18.17 -14.78
C MET A 34 -20.98 17.66 -13.75
N LEU A 35 -21.15 16.34 -13.71
CA LEU A 35 -22.02 15.64 -12.77
C LEU A 35 -21.33 15.39 -11.44
N TRP A 36 -22.10 15.37 -10.36
CA TRP A 36 -21.67 15.01 -9.02
C TRP A 36 -22.03 13.57 -8.74
N ALA A 37 -21.03 12.72 -8.57
CA ALA A 37 -21.22 11.33 -8.23
C ALA A 37 -21.18 11.08 -6.72
N GLN A 38 -21.95 10.09 -6.29
CA GLN A 38 -22.00 9.53 -4.95
C GLN A 38 -22.04 8.00 -5.04
N VAL A 39 -21.45 7.31 -4.06
CA VAL A 39 -21.47 5.85 -4.01
C VAL A 39 -22.41 5.40 -2.89
N LEU A 40 -23.34 4.52 -3.21
CA LEU A 40 -24.12 3.80 -2.20
C LEU A 40 -23.29 2.63 -1.70
N ARG A 41 -22.98 2.62 -0.41
CA ARG A 41 -22.26 1.54 0.26
C ARG A 41 -23.21 0.65 1.04
N THR A 42 -22.84 -0.61 1.24
CA THR A 42 -23.57 -1.49 2.16
C THR A 42 -23.41 -1.03 3.62
N PRO A 43 -24.46 -1.07 4.45
CA PRO A 43 -24.35 -0.89 5.89
C PRO A 43 -24.01 -2.19 6.63
N HIS A 44 -23.85 -3.32 5.91
CA HIS A 44 -23.65 -4.64 6.50
C HIS A 44 -22.23 -5.17 6.26
N PRO A 45 -21.60 -5.79 7.28
CA PRO A 45 -20.30 -6.44 7.11
C PRO A 45 -20.38 -7.73 6.28
N HIS A 46 -21.54 -8.39 6.24
CA HIS A 46 -21.77 -9.55 5.38
C HIS A 46 -23.27 -9.73 5.11
N ALA A 47 -23.68 -9.64 3.85
CA ALA A 47 -25.08 -9.82 3.48
C ALA A 47 -25.24 -10.27 2.02
N ARG A 48 -26.30 -11.03 1.77
CA ARG A 48 -26.80 -11.27 0.42
C ARG A 48 -27.73 -10.14 0.02
N ILE A 49 -27.54 -9.63 -1.19
CA ILE A 49 -28.37 -8.58 -1.79
C ILE A 49 -29.54 -9.27 -2.50
N ARG A 50 -30.77 -9.04 -2.03
CA ARG A 50 -31.98 -9.62 -2.62
C ARG A 50 -32.54 -8.75 -3.73
N ALA A 51 -32.58 -7.44 -3.50
CA ALA A 51 -33.01 -6.45 -4.48
C ALA A 51 -32.44 -5.07 -4.15
N ILE A 52 -32.22 -4.25 -5.19
CA ILE A 52 -31.90 -2.82 -5.07
C ILE A 52 -33.02 -2.07 -5.80
N ASP A 53 -33.83 -1.32 -5.06
CA ASP A 53 -34.88 -0.46 -5.58
C ASP A 53 -34.37 0.98 -5.70
N THR A 54 -34.37 1.47 -6.94
CA THR A 54 -33.88 2.80 -7.30
C THR A 54 -34.99 3.70 -7.84
N GLU A 55 -36.23 3.24 -7.93
CA GLU A 55 -37.30 3.91 -8.68
C GLU A 55 -37.56 5.33 -8.16
N ALA A 56 -37.69 5.49 -6.83
CA ALA A 56 -37.92 6.79 -6.22
C ALA A 56 -36.74 7.76 -6.46
N ALA A 57 -35.51 7.25 -6.33
CA ALA A 57 -34.29 8.03 -6.51
C ALA A 57 -34.09 8.45 -7.98
N GLN A 58 -34.38 7.56 -8.94
CA GLN A 58 -34.30 7.86 -10.38
C GLN A 58 -35.27 8.97 -10.80
N ASN A 59 -36.43 9.07 -10.14
CA ASN A 59 -37.45 10.07 -10.43
C ASN A 59 -37.19 11.44 -9.75
N LEU A 60 -36.14 11.56 -8.92
CA LEU A 60 -35.79 12.83 -8.29
C LEU A 60 -35.23 13.82 -9.34
N PRO A 61 -35.82 15.03 -9.49
CA PRO A 61 -35.33 16.00 -10.48
C PRO A 61 -33.85 16.34 -10.29
N GLY A 62 -33.08 16.25 -11.37
CA GLY A 62 -31.64 16.50 -11.39
C GLY A 62 -30.78 15.25 -11.17
N VAL A 63 -31.37 14.08 -10.87
CA VAL A 63 -30.67 12.80 -11.00
C VAL A 63 -30.53 12.45 -12.48
N VAL A 64 -29.32 12.08 -12.90
CA VAL A 64 -28.97 11.79 -14.29
C VAL A 64 -28.85 10.29 -14.53
N CYS A 65 -28.20 9.56 -13.63
CA CYS A 65 -28.18 8.11 -13.65
C CYS A 65 -27.96 7.50 -12.28
N ILE A 66 -28.45 6.26 -12.10
CA ILE A 66 -28.10 5.38 -10.99
C ILE A 66 -27.66 4.06 -11.61
N LEU A 67 -26.40 3.70 -11.42
CA LEU A 67 -25.76 2.53 -12.01
C LEU A 67 -25.58 1.46 -10.93
N THR A 68 -25.94 0.23 -11.25
CA THR A 68 -25.82 -0.98 -10.41
C THR A 68 -24.85 -1.98 -11.06
N ALA A 69 -24.65 -3.15 -10.45
CA ALA A 69 -23.87 -4.23 -11.04
C ALA A 69 -24.26 -4.61 -12.47
N LYS A 70 -25.54 -4.43 -12.85
CA LYS A 70 -26.07 -4.72 -14.19
C LYS A 70 -25.57 -3.74 -15.26
N ASP A 71 -25.11 -2.57 -14.83
CA ASP A 71 -24.67 -1.48 -15.69
C ASP A 71 -23.15 -1.48 -15.87
N VAL A 72 -22.43 -2.47 -15.34
CA VAL A 72 -21.01 -2.68 -15.63
C VAL A 72 -20.90 -3.44 -16.95
N PRO A 73 -20.44 -2.80 -18.05
CA PRO A 73 -20.53 -3.39 -19.39
C PRO A 73 -19.47 -4.48 -19.65
N GLY A 74 -18.36 -4.47 -18.91
CA GLY A 74 -17.30 -5.47 -18.99
C GLY A 74 -17.31 -6.44 -17.81
N GLU A 75 -16.12 -6.73 -17.27
CA GLU A 75 -15.98 -7.59 -16.10
C GLU A 75 -16.36 -6.81 -14.82
N ASN A 76 -17.41 -7.24 -14.11
CA ASN A 76 -17.78 -6.66 -12.81
C ASN A 76 -16.83 -7.11 -11.68
N ARG A 77 -15.53 -7.18 -11.94
CA ARG A 77 -14.50 -7.52 -10.95
C ARG A 77 -13.22 -6.73 -11.21
N PHE A 78 -12.49 -6.43 -10.14
CA PHE A 78 -11.18 -5.80 -10.19
C PHE A 78 -10.30 -6.32 -9.05
N GLY A 79 -9.02 -5.98 -9.11
CA GLY A 79 -8.00 -6.34 -8.14
C GLY A 79 -6.63 -6.46 -8.78
N LEU A 80 -5.58 -6.18 -8.01
CA LEU A 80 -4.21 -6.15 -8.54
C LEU A 80 -3.62 -7.54 -8.81
N ILE A 81 -3.96 -8.52 -7.96
CA ILE A 81 -3.47 -9.91 -8.03
C ILE A 81 -4.59 -10.85 -8.49
N VAL A 82 -5.75 -10.80 -7.83
CA VAL A 82 -6.95 -11.57 -8.18
C VAL A 82 -8.09 -10.60 -8.41
N HIS A 83 -8.87 -10.79 -9.48
CA HIS A 83 -10.06 -9.99 -9.76
C HIS A 83 -11.25 -10.55 -8.96
N ASP A 84 -11.23 -10.42 -7.64
CA ASP A 84 -12.27 -10.94 -6.74
C ASP A 84 -13.18 -9.87 -6.13
N GLN A 85 -12.79 -8.59 -6.21
CA GLN A 85 -13.60 -7.48 -5.71
C GLN A 85 -14.58 -6.97 -6.77
N PRO A 86 -15.89 -6.89 -6.47
CA PRO A 86 -16.86 -6.36 -7.42
C PRO A 86 -16.72 -4.85 -7.60
N VAL A 87 -16.89 -4.37 -8.84
CA VAL A 87 -16.99 -2.92 -9.11
C VAL A 87 -18.22 -2.35 -8.40
N LEU A 88 -19.35 -3.06 -8.55
CA LEU A 88 -20.59 -2.90 -7.80
C LEU A 88 -21.11 -4.29 -7.43
N CYS A 89 -21.43 -4.53 -6.16
CA CYS A 89 -21.88 -5.84 -5.69
C CYS A 89 -23.15 -6.29 -6.41
N ASP A 90 -23.12 -7.53 -6.88
CA ASP A 90 -24.21 -8.22 -7.57
C ASP A 90 -25.05 -9.04 -6.59
N GLU A 91 -24.43 -10.00 -5.90
CA GLU A 91 -25.13 -10.98 -5.06
C GLU A 91 -24.79 -10.87 -3.58
N ILE A 92 -23.52 -10.60 -3.25
CA ILE A 92 -23.02 -10.63 -1.88
C ILE A 92 -22.15 -9.39 -1.63
N ALA A 93 -22.43 -8.72 -0.52
CA ALA A 93 -21.55 -7.73 0.07
C ALA A 93 -20.77 -8.37 1.23
N ARG A 94 -19.44 -8.23 1.22
CA ARG A 94 -18.49 -8.91 2.13
C ARG A 94 -17.87 -7.99 3.17
N TRP A 95 -18.14 -6.69 3.13
CA TRP A 95 -17.75 -5.72 4.17
C TRP A 95 -18.46 -4.38 3.96
N GLU A 96 -18.48 -3.53 4.98
CA GLU A 96 -19.13 -2.21 4.99
C GLU A 96 -18.58 -1.22 3.93
N GLY A 97 -17.46 -1.54 3.27
CA GLY A 97 -16.87 -0.73 2.21
C GLY A 97 -17.38 -1.07 0.80
N ASP A 98 -18.14 -2.14 0.63
CA ASP A 98 -18.62 -2.58 -0.68
C ASP A 98 -19.60 -1.58 -1.30
N ALA A 99 -19.40 -1.31 -2.59
CA ALA A 99 -20.24 -0.43 -3.38
C ALA A 99 -21.41 -1.21 -3.98
N LEU A 100 -22.62 -0.67 -3.86
CA LEU A 100 -23.86 -1.27 -4.36
C LEU A 100 -24.35 -0.56 -5.63
N ALA A 101 -24.22 0.76 -5.65
CA ALA A 101 -24.61 1.59 -6.78
C ALA A 101 -23.76 2.87 -6.84
N VAL A 102 -23.62 3.44 -8.04
CA VAL A 102 -23.09 4.80 -8.26
C VAL A 102 -24.23 5.69 -8.72
N ILE A 103 -24.41 6.82 -8.06
CA ILE A 103 -25.43 7.83 -8.35
C ILE A 103 -24.70 9.01 -9.00
N ALA A 104 -25.28 9.61 -10.03
CA ALA A 104 -24.80 10.87 -10.60
C ALA A 104 -25.95 11.87 -10.78
N ALA A 105 -25.75 13.11 -10.34
CA ALA A 105 -26.74 14.17 -10.41
C ALA A 105 -26.12 15.53 -10.80
N GLU A 106 -26.95 16.52 -11.09
CA GLU A 106 -26.54 17.88 -11.44
C GLU A 106 -25.86 18.64 -10.28
N THR A 107 -26.11 18.24 -9.03
CA THR A 107 -25.51 18.81 -7.81
C THR A 107 -25.17 17.73 -6.79
N ASP A 108 -24.25 18.03 -5.87
CA ASP A 108 -23.89 17.12 -4.79
C ASP A 108 -25.07 16.85 -3.85
N GLU A 109 -25.85 17.87 -3.55
CA GLU A 109 -27.02 17.79 -2.69
C GLU A 109 -28.06 16.81 -3.24
N ILE A 110 -28.34 16.89 -4.55
CA ILE A 110 -29.29 15.97 -5.22
C ILE A 110 -28.72 14.55 -5.25
N ALA A 111 -27.41 14.38 -5.52
CA ALA A 111 -26.78 13.06 -5.51
C ALA A 111 -26.86 12.39 -4.13
N ARG A 112 -26.63 13.15 -3.05
CA ARG A 112 -26.75 12.66 -1.67
C ARG A 112 -28.20 12.32 -1.32
N GLN A 113 -29.16 13.18 -1.66
CA GLN A 113 -30.58 12.92 -1.44
C GLN A 113 -31.04 11.66 -2.18
N ALA A 114 -30.65 11.52 -3.46
CA ALA A 114 -30.97 10.34 -4.25
C ALA A 114 -30.37 9.06 -3.64
N ARG A 115 -29.13 9.11 -3.13
CA ARG A 115 -28.50 7.99 -2.41
C ARG A 115 -29.32 7.53 -1.21
N GLU A 116 -29.88 8.45 -0.44
CA GLU A 116 -30.72 8.14 0.73
C GLU A 116 -32.10 7.56 0.36
N MET A 117 -32.57 7.81 -0.87
CA MET A 117 -33.85 7.30 -1.38
C MET A 117 -33.77 5.88 -1.94
N ILE A 118 -32.56 5.32 -2.15
CA ILE A 118 -32.39 3.96 -2.63
C ILE A 118 -32.65 2.97 -1.49
N HIS A 119 -33.54 2.00 -1.73
CA HIS A 119 -33.81 0.93 -0.78
C HIS A 119 -33.14 -0.36 -1.22
N VAL A 120 -32.46 -1.05 -0.30
CA VAL A 120 -31.80 -2.32 -0.59
C VAL A 120 -32.32 -3.37 0.38
N ASP A 121 -32.84 -4.46 -0.17
CA ASP A 121 -33.27 -5.63 0.61
C ASP A 121 -32.06 -6.54 0.83
N PHE A 122 -31.71 -6.74 2.11
CA PHE A 122 -30.57 -7.54 2.54
C PHE A 122 -31.03 -8.75 3.34
N GLU A 123 -30.35 -9.86 3.12
CA GLU A 123 -30.33 -10.99 4.05
C GLU A 123 -28.95 -11.05 4.71
N PRO A 124 -28.83 -10.70 6.00
CA PRO A 124 -27.57 -10.79 6.73
C PRO A 124 -27.00 -12.23 6.71
N LEU A 125 -25.69 -12.32 6.50
CA LEU A 125 -24.95 -13.58 6.51
C LEU A 125 -24.04 -13.66 7.74
N PRO A 126 -23.63 -14.86 8.19
CA PRO A 126 -22.71 -14.99 9.33
C PRO A 126 -21.38 -14.27 9.08
N VAL A 127 -20.93 -13.50 10.06
CA VAL A 127 -19.72 -12.66 9.95
C VAL A 127 -18.50 -13.42 10.48
N VAL A 128 -17.39 -13.35 9.76
CA VAL A 128 -16.08 -13.92 10.13
C VAL A 128 -15.14 -12.78 10.50
N THR A 129 -14.73 -12.72 11.76
CA THR A 129 -13.84 -11.66 12.26
C THR A 129 -12.56 -12.18 12.93
N ASP A 130 -12.55 -13.43 13.41
CA ASP A 130 -11.37 -14.04 14.02
C ASP A 130 -10.62 -14.95 13.04
N LEU A 131 -9.31 -14.74 12.95
CA LEU A 131 -8.43 -15.43 12.00
C LEU A 131 -8.31 -16.93 12.26
N GLU A 132 -8.28 -17.36 13.51
CA GLU A 132 -8.09 -18.77 13.87
C GLU A 132 -9.39 -19.53 13.66
N GLN A 133 -10.52 -18.93 14.07
CA GLN A 133 -11.85 -19.49 13.82
C GLN A 133 -12.18 -19.58 12.34
N ALA A 134 -11.75 -18.61 11.53
CA ALA A 134 -11.97 -18.59 10.08
C ALA A 134 -11.36 -19.80 9.35
N LEU A 135 -10.34 -20.44 9.94
CA LEU A 135 -9.66 -21.60 9.38
C LEU A 135 -10.25 -22.95 9.83
N LEU A 136 -11.27 -22.96 10.70
CA LEU A 136 -11.92 -24.19 11.12
C LEU A 136 -12.76 -24.80 9.99
N PRO A 137 -12.89 -26.14 9.90
CA PRO A 137 -13.62 -26.81 8.80
C PRO A 137 -15.08 -26.37 8.61
N ASN A 138 -15.73 -25.91 9.67
CA ASN A 138 -17.15 -25.49 9.67
C ASN A 138 -17.31 -23.96 9.80
N ALA A 139 -16.25 -23.19 9.60
CA ALA A 139 -16.33 -21.74 9.63
C ALA A 139 -17.25 -21.25 8.48
N PRO A 140 -18.04 -20.18 8.70
CA PRO A 140 -18.69 -19.49 7.59
C PRO A 140 -17.64 -19.06 6.56
N THR A 141 -17.96 -19.19 5.27
CA THR A 141 -17.02 -18.85 4.20
C THR A 141 -17.39 -17.53 3.51
N LEU A 142 -16.39 -16.69 3.25
CA LEU A 142 -16.55 -15.44 2.48
C LEU A 142 -16.45 -15.69 0.97
N HIS A 143 -15.64 -16.68 0.60
CA HIS A 143 -15.39 -17.11 -0.76
C HIS A 143 -15.66 -18.61 -0.88
N LEU A 144 -16.06 -19.07 -2.07
CA LEU A 144 -16.43 -20.47 -2.30
C LEU A 144 -15.28 -21.45 -2.01
N GLN A 145 -14.04 -20.97 -2.13
CA GLN A 145 -12.80 -21.71 -1.94
C GLN A 145 -12.37 -21.75 -0.47
N GLY A 146 -13.10 -21.11 0.44
CA GLY A 146 -12.80 -21.00 1.86
C GLY A 146 -12.21 -19.64 2.24
N ASN A 147 -11.77 -19.52 3.51
CA ASN A 147 -11.25 -18.26 4.06
C ASN A 147 -9.72 -18.14 3.98
N LEU A 148 -8.99 -19.16 3.49
CA LEU A 148 -7.55 -19.03 3.28
C LEU A 148 -7.29 -18.30 1.96
N CYS A 149 -6.83 -17.06 2.04
CA CYS A 149 -6.46 -16.26 0.86
C CYS A 149 -5.15 -16.76 0.25
N THR A 150 -4.12 -16.94 1.09
CA THR A 150 -2.84 -17.51 0.66
C THR A 150 -2.10 -18.12 1.84
N GLU A 151 -1.23 -19.09 1.56
CA GLU A 151 -0.32 -19.69 2.53
C GLU A 151 1.09 -19.70 1.95
N ILE A 152 2.06 -19.31 2.78
CA ILE A 152 3.47 -19.31 2.45
C ILE A 152 4.19 -20.16 3.48
N GLN A 153 4.96 -21.13 3.01
CA GLN A 153 5.86 -21.92 3.83
C GLN A 153 7.28 -21.64 3.38
N GLY A 154 8.15 -21.40 4.36
CA GLY A 154 9.55 -21.10 4.12
C GLY A 154 10.41 -21.54 5.29
N GLY A 155 11.68 -21.14 5.23
CA GLY A 155 12.67 -21.46 6.22
C GLY A 155 13.86 -22.21 5.63
N ASN A 156 14.79 -22.61 6.49
CA ASN A 156 15.99 -23.32 6.10
C ASN A 156 16.29 -24.46 7.08
N ASP A 157 16.73 -25.58 6.50
CA ASP A 157 17.31 -26.71 7.21
C ASP A 157 16.36 -27.41 8.20
N ASP A 158 16.92 -28.29 9.04
CA ASP A 158 16.15 -29.05 10.03
C ASP A 158 15.94 -28.22 11.31
N ILE A 159 14.73 -27.74 11.53
CA ILE A 159 14.36 -26.97 12.72
C ILE A 159 14.56 -27.76 14.03
N GLY A 160 14.42 -29.08 14.00
CA GLY A 160 14.61 -29.95 15.17
C GLY A 160 16.05 -29.91 15.68
N ALA A 161 17.01 -30.05 14.76
CA ALA A 161 18.43 -29.97 15.08
C ALA A 161 18.82 -28.63 15.74
N GLY A 162 18.23 -27.53 15.28
CA GLY A 162 18.48 -26.21 15.87
C GLY A 162 17.92 -26.06 17.29
N PHE A 163 16.78 -26.69 17.62
CA PHE A 163 16.25 -26.69 18.98
C PHE A 163 17.01 -27.65 19.90
N ASP A 164 17.50 -28.78 19.39
CA ASP A 164 18.33 -29.72 20.17
C ASP A 164 19.69 -29.12 20.57
N ASP A 165 20.23 -28.19 19.76
CA ASP A 165 21.48 -27.45 20.03
C ASP A 165 21.28 -26.22 20.94
N ALA A 166 20.04 -25.91 21.34
CA ALA A 166 19.73 -24.76 22.18
C ALA A 166 19.88 -25.06 23.69
N ASP A 167 20.42 -24.11 24.46
CA ASP A 167 20.38 -24.17 25.93
C ASP A 167 19.03 -23.65 26.49
N PHE A 168 18.39 -22.73 25.76
CA PHE A 168 17.15 -22.06 26.13
C PHE A 168 16.21 -21.98 24.93
N VAL A 169 14.90 -22.03 25.20
CA VAL A 169 13.85 -21.81 24.21
C VAL A 169 12.95 -20.69 24.70
N PHE A 170 12.73 -19.70 23.84
CA PHE A 170 11.89 -18.54 24.11
C PHE A 170 10.70 -18.51 23.16
N GLU A 171 9.52 -18.22 23.70
CA GLU A 171 8.29 -18.07 22.92
C GLU A 171 7.71 -16.68 23.14
N SER A 172 7.14 -16.09 22.08
CA SER A 172 6.50 -14.77 22.15
C SER A 172 5.36 -14.67 21.16
N ASP A 173 4.20 -14.26 21.64
CA ASP A 173 3.03 -13.91 20.84
C ASP A 173 2.82 -12.40 20.86
N TYR A 174 2.53 -11.81 19.71
CA TYR A 174 2.11 -10.42 19.64
C TYR A 174 1.14 -10.21 18.49
N GLN A 175 0.48 -9.06 18.55
CA GLN A 175 -0.46 -8.64 17.53
C GLN A 175 -0.23 -7.18 17.15
N THR A 176 -0.51 -6.86 15.89
CA THR A 176 -0.50 -5.49 15.39
C THR A 176 -1.89 -5.08 14.96
N GLY A 177 -2.23 -3.80 15.21
CA GLY A 177 -3.52 -3.24 14.89
C GLY A 177 -3.67 -2.87 13.42
N ARG A 178 -4.92 -2.55 13.05
CA ARG A 178 -5.27 -1.99 11.76
C ARG A 178 -4.84 -0.52 11.72
N GLN A 179 -4.11 -0.13 10.68
CA GLN A 179 -3.65 1.25 10.50
C GLN A 179 -4.26 1.86 9.25
N GLU A 180 -4.77 3.08 9.41
CA GLU A 180 -5.27 3.94 8.35
C GLU A 180 -4.18 4.89 7.85
N HIS A 181 -4.11 5.10 6.54
CA HIS A 181 -3.11 5.92 5.88
C HIS A 181 -3.26 7.41 6.21
N ALA A 182 -4.51 7.87 6.34
CA ALA A 182 -4.86 9.23 6.73
C ALA A 182 -4.15 10.32 5.88
N PHE A 183 -3.97 10.06 4.58
CA PHE A 183 -3.51 11.09 3.65
C PHE A 183 -4.48 12.27 3.65
N LEU A 184 -3.95 13.50 3.55
CA LEU A 184 -4.75 14.72 3.75
C LEU A 184 -5.79 14.91 2.65
N GLU A 185 -5.42 14.67 1.41
CA GLU A 185 -6.32 14.67 0.27
C GLU A 185 -7.00 13.30 0.15
N THR A 186 -8.29 13.22 0.49
CA THR A 186 -9.11 12.03 0.30
C THR A 186 -9.15 11.60 -1.16
N GLU A 187 -9.69 10.41 -1.41
CA GLU A 187 -9.95 9.91 -2.75
C GLU A 187 -10.87 10.89 -3.50
N ALA A 188 -10.30 11.55 -4.50
CA ALA A 188 -10.98 12.59 -5.25
C ALA A 188 -10.44 12.66 -6.69
N GLY A 189 -11.32 13.02 -7.61
CA GLY A 189 -10.95 13.25 -9.00
C GLY A 189 -12.13 13.49 -9.91
N VAL A 190 -11.81 13.56 -11.20
CA VAL A 190 -12.77 13.74 -12.29
C VAL A 190 -12.53 12.75 -13.42
N ALA A 191 -13.56 12.47 -14.19
CA ALA A 191 -13.48 11.78 -15.47
C ALA A 191 -14.25 12.55 -16.55
N TYR A 192 -13.75 12.53 -17.78
CA TYR A 192 -14.34 13.23 -18.94
C TYR A 192 -13.84 12.60 -20.24
N TYR A 193 -14.50 12.89 -21.37
CA TYR A 193 -13.91 12.63 -22.68
C TYR A 193 -13.08 13.84 -23.10
N ASP A 194 -11.82 13.62 -23.49
CA ASP A 194 -10.97 14.69 -24.02
C ASP A 194 -11.24 15.00 -25.50
N GLU A 195 -10.48 15.94 -26.07
CA GLU A 195 -10.64 16.39 -27.45
C GLU A 195 -10.40 15.28 -28.48
N ASP A 196 -9.60 14.26 -28.12
CA ASP A 196 -9.33 13.08 -28.94
C ASP A 196 -10.38 11.97 -28.73
N GLY A 197 -11.36 12.19 -27.86
CA GLY A 197 -12.41 11.25 -27.51
C GLY A 197 -11.92 10.08 -26.65
N LEU A 198 -10.81 10.25 -25.93
CA LEU A 198 -10.36 9.29 -24.91
C LEU A 198 -11.13 9.53 -23.62
N LEU A 199 -11.48 8.45 -22.94
CA LEU A 199 -11.99 8.54 -21.57
C LEU A 199 -10.82 8.87 -20.63
N THR A 200 -10.71 10.13 -20.24
CA THR A 200 -9.63 10.66 -19.41
C THR A 200 -10.07 10.79 -17.97
N LEU A 201 -9.25 10.25 -17.06
CA LEU A 201 -9.39 10.37 -15.62
C LEU A 201 -8.25 11.21 -15.05
N CYS A 202 -8.59 12.23 -14.27
CA CYS A 202 -7.65 13.00 -13.46
C CYS A 202 -7.96 12.73 -11.98
N VAL A 203 -7.16 11.88 -11.34
CA VAL A 203 -7.49 11.27 -10.05
C VAL A 203 -6.23 10.89 -9.29
N GLY A 204 -6.26 10.90 -7.95
CA GLY A 204 -5.13 10.43 -7.15
C GLY A 204 -4.95 8.91 -7.24
N GLY A 205 -3.73 8.44 -7.51
CA GLY A 205 -3.39 7.01 -7.64
C GLY A 205 -1.88 6.76 -7.73
N GLN A 206 -1.43 5.53 -7.50
CA GLN A 206 0.00 5.20 -7.50
C GLN A 206 0.49 4.50 -8.77
N ASN A 207 -0.41 4.06 -9.65
CA ASN A 207 -0.05 3.36 -10.88
C ASN A 207 -1.09 3.61 -12.01
N PRO A 208 -0.82 4.57 -12.91
CA PRO A 208 -1.80 4.93 -13.93
C PRO A 208 -2.07 3.81 -14.94
N PHE A 209 -1.12 2.89 -15.13
CA PHE A 209 -1.27 1.77 -16.06
C PHE A 209 -2.13 0.64 -15.49
N ASN A 210 -1.94 0.29 -14.21
CA ASN A 210 -2.79 -0.71 -13.57
C ASN A 210 -4.22 -0.20 -13.41
N ASP A 211 -4.40 1.09 -13.11
CA ASP A 211 -5.71 1.70 -13.05
C ASP A 211 -6.38 1.67 -14.43
N ARG A 212 -5.67 2.07 -15.49
CA ARG A 212 -6.17 2.01 -16.88
C ARG A 212 -6.62 0.60 -17.26
N ARG A 213 -5.81 -0.41 -16.97
CA ARG A 213 -6.14 -1.83 -17.25
C ARG A 213 -7.41 -2.28 -16.53
N GLN A 214 -7.55 -1.95 -15.24
CA GLN A 214 -8.73 -2.35 -14.47
C GLN A 214 -10.00 -1.62 -14.94
N ILE A 215 -9.89 -0.33 -15.29
CA ILE A 215 -10.99 0.45 -15.88
C ILE A 215 -11.38 -0.13 -17.25
N ALA A 216 -10.40 -0.46 -18.09
CA ALA A 216 -10.61 -1.08 -19.39
C ALA A 216 -11.40 -2.39 -19.27
N ASN A 217 -11.01 -3.26 -18.34
CA ASN A 217 -11.71 -4.51 -18.06
C ASN A 217 -13.15 -4.28 -17.59
N ALA A 218 -13.37 -3.37 -16.64
CA ALA A 218 -14.70 -3.05 -16.12
C ALA A 218 -15.62 -2.44 -17.18
N LEU A 219 -15.06 -1.65 -18.11
CA LEU A 219 -15.81 -1.00 -19.17
C LEU A 219 -15.93 -1.83 -20.46
N GLY A 220 -15.21 -2.95 -20.57
CA GLY A 220 -15.11 -3.72 -21.81
C GLY A 220 -14.50 -2.90 -22.95
N LEU A 221 -13.60 -1.97 -22.64
CA LEU A 221 -12.93 -1.10 -23.60
C LEU A 221 -11.48 -1.52 -23.81
N PRO A 222 -10.90 -1.28 -25.00
CA PRO A 222 -9.45 -1.33 -25.18
C PRO A 222 -8.73 -0.29 -24.30
N GLU A 223 -7.57 -0.64 -23.75
CA GLU A 223 -6.80 0.27 -22.88
C GLU A 223 -6.47 1.61 -23.56
N GLU A 224 -6.20 1.60 -24.86
CA GLU A 224 -5.87 2.80 -25.65
C GLU A 224 -7.01 3.81 -25.77
N ARG A 225 -8.25 3.43 -25.38
CA ARG A 225 -9.40 4.34 -25.30
C ARG A 225 -9.48 5.09 -23.98
N ILE A 226 -8.57 4.82 -23.04
CA ILE A 226 -8.58 5.34 -21.69
C ILE A 226 -7.24 6.00 -21.37
N ARG A 227 -7.28 7.17 -20.75
CA ARG A 227 -6.13 7.85 -20.19
C ARG A 227 -6.33 8.03 -18.69
N VAL A 228 -5.36 7.60 -17.90
CA VAL A 228 -5.28 7.90 -16.47
C VAL A 228 -4.14 8.87 -16.23
N LEU A 229 -4.47 9.98 -15.57
CA LEU A 229 -3.54 10.99 -15.10
C LEU A 229 -3.60 11.02 -13.57
N HIS A 230 -2.44 10.84 -12.96
CA HIS A 230 -2.20 11.02 -11.52
C HIS A 230 -1.32 12.25 -11.29
N PRO A 231 -1.91 13.45 -11.16
CA PRO A 231 -1.17 14.64 -10.80
C PRO A 231 -0.43 14.47 -9.46
N MET A 232 0.50 15.38 -9.17
CA MET A 232 1.10 15.41 -7.83
C MET A 232 0.01 15.66 -6.79
N MET A 233 -0.04 14.82 -5.76
CA MET A 233 -1.23 14.67 -4.92
C MET A 233 -0.93 14.84 -3.41
N GLY A 234 -1.98 14.82 -2.59
CA GLY A 234 -1.92 15.09 -1.14
C GLY A 234 -1.67 13.86 -0.27
N GLY A 235 -0.80 12.95 -0.72
CA GLY A 235 -0.43 11.72 -0.03
C GLY A 235 -1.20 10.48 -0.49
N ALA A 236 -0.62 9.31 -0.19
CA ALA A 236 -1.20 8.00 -0.47
C ALA A 236 -0.71 6.92 0.52
N PHE A 237 0.62 6.87 0.76
CA PHE A 237 1.25 5.93 1.70
C PHE A 237 0.96 4.43 1.45
N GLY A 238 0.55 4.05 0.24
CA GLY A 238 0.08 2.70 -0.13
C GLY A 238 -1.43 2.61 -0.35
N GLY A 239 -2.22 3.52 0.24
CA GLY A 239 -3.68 3.46 0.22
C GLY A 239 -4.33 3.89 -1.11
N LYS A 240 -3.53 4.43 -2.04
CA LYS A 240 -3.96 4.71 -3.42
C LYS A 240 -3.24 3.79 -4.43
N GLU A 241 -2.74 2.65 -3.97
CA GLU A 241 -2.18 1.61 -4.83
C GLU A 241 -3.28 0.74 -5.45
N ASP A 242 -4.27 0.36 -4.63
CA ASP A 242 -5.52 -0.18 -5.14
C ASP A 242 -6.36 0.90 -5.80
N ILE A 243 -7.10 0.47 -6.81
CA ILE A 243 -8.12 1.29 -7.44
C ILE A 243 -9.29 1.48 -6.45
N ASN A 244 -9.80 2.71 -6.36
CA ASN A 244 -10.89 3.14 -5.49
C ASN A 244 -12.06 3.72 -6.31
N ILE A 245 -12.16 5.05 -6.40
CA ILE A 245 -13.22 5.81 -7.07
C ILE A 245 -13.06 5.87 -8.59
N GLN A 246 -11.89 5.48 -9.13
CA GLN A 246 -11.56 5.61 -10.55
C GLN A 246 -12.56 4.85 -11.44
N ILE A 247 -12.91 3.61 -11.09
CA ILE A 247 -13.87 2.81 -11.88
C ILE A 247 -15.28 3.44 -11.80
N HIS A 248 -15.68 3.99 -10.66
CA HIS A 248 -16.98 4.64 -10.48
C HIS A 248 -17.09 5.91 -11.32
N LEU A 249 -16.04 6.75 -11.31
CA LEU A 249 -15.91 7.92 -12.20
C LEU A 249 -15.99 7.52 -13.68
N ALA A 250 -15.28 6.45 -14.06
CA ALA A 250 -15.24 5.95 -15.42
C ALA A 250 -16.62 5.44 -15.87
N LEU A 251 -17.33 4.68 -15.03
CA LEU A 251 -18.67 4.18 -15.30
C LEU A 251 -19.67 5.31 -15.57
N VAL A 252 -19.73 6.31 -14.69
CA VAL A 252 -20.66 7.44 -14.86
C VAL A 252 -20.37 8.17 -16.17
N THR A 253 -19.11 8.49 -16.43
CA THR A 253 -18.71 9.20 -17.65
C THR A 253 -18.97 8.34 -18.90
N TYR A 254 -18.75 7.03 -18.81
CA TYR A 254 -19.02 6.09 -19.90
C TYR A 254 -20.50 6.06 -20.29
N TRP A 255 -21.41 6.01 -19.32
CA TRP A 255 -22.85 5.95 -19.58
C TRP A 255 -23.45 7.29 -19.98
N THR A 256 -23.04 8.37 -19.33
CA THR A 256 -23.65 9.70 -19.53
C THR A 256 -22.99 10.50 -20.65
N LYS A 257 -21.76 10.15 -21.03
CA LYS A 257 -20.88 10.94 -21.92
C LYS A 257 -20.62 12.36 -21.41
N ARG A 258 -20.91 12.64 -20.14
CA ARG A 258 -20.69 13.93 -19.48
C ARG A 258 -19.51 13.83 -18.52
N PRO A 259 -18.75 14.92 -18.30
CA PRO A 259 -17.77 14.97 -17.23
C PRO A 259 -18.41 14.65 -15.88
N CYS A 260 -17.67 14.01 -14.98
CA CYS A 260 -18.14 13.63 -13.66
C CYS A 260 -17.04 13.85 -12.62
N ARG A 261 -17.42 14.28 -11.41
CA ARG A 261 -16.57 14.35 -10.23
C ARG A 261 -17.06 13.42 -9.14
N LEU A 262 -16.12 12.90 -8.36
CA LEU A 262 -16.35 12.12 -7.16
C LEU A 262 -15.27 12.47 -6.16
N MET A 263 -15.67 12.78 -4.93
CA MET A 263 -14.78 13.04 -3.82
C MET A 263 -15.39 12.41 -2.58
N LEU A 264 -14.64 11.50 -1.95
CA LEU A 264 -15.06 10.93 -0.67
C LEU A 264 -14.85 11.98 0.42
N ASP A 265 -15.83 12.10 1.31
CA ASP A 265 -15.57 12.77 2.58
C ASP A 265 -14.63 11.93 3.46
N ARG A 266 -14.18 12.50 4.58
CA ARG A 266 -13.24 11.80 5.45
C ARG A 266 -13.84 10.54 6.07
N GLU A 267 -15.12 10.54 6.42
CA GLU A 267 -15.76 9.38 7.05
C GLU A 267 -15.84 8.21 6.07
N GLU A 268 -16.27 8.47 4.83
CA GLU A 268 -16.31 7.47 3.79
C GLU A 268 -14.90 6.98 3.40
N SER A 269 -13.91 7.87 3.31
CA SER A 269 -12.51 7.50 3.08
C SER A 269 -11.99 6.54 4.17
N LEU A 270 -12.22 6.87 5.45
CA LEU A 270 -11.84 6.03 6.58
C LEU A 270 -12.56 4.67 6.55
N ARG A 271 -13.84 4.65 6.19
CA ARG A 271 -14.65 3.41 6.16
C ARG A 271 -14.31 2.49 4.98
N THR A 272 -14.02 3.06 3.81
CA THR A 272 -13.97 2.33 2.53
C THR A 272 -12.56 2.15 1.96
N GLY A 273 -11.57 2.91 2.44
CA GLY A 273 -10.18 2.73 2.04
C GLY A 273 -9.60 1.41 2.53
N VAL A 274 -8.67 0.83 1.78
CA VAL A 274 -7.85 -0.29 2.25
C VAL A 274 -7.01 0.11 3.48
N LYS A 275 -6.63 -0.85 4.32
CA LYS A 275 -5.84 -0.60 5.53
C LYS A 275 -4.58 -1.47 5.59
N ARG A 276 -3.68 -1.16 6.52
CA ARG A 276 -2.61 -2.10 6.90
C ARG A 276 -3.22 -3.35 7.53
N HIS A 277 -2.78 -4.52 7.06
CA HIS A 277 -3.11 -5.83 7.65
C HIS A 277 -2.76 -5.91 9.14
N PRO A 278 -3.75 -6.17 10.02
CA PRO A 278 -3.51 -6.73 11.36
C PRO A 278 -2.85 -8.11 11.26
N PHE A 279 -1.79 -8.32 12.04
CA PHE A 279 -1.13 -9.61 12.16
C PHE A 279 -1.25 -10.16 13.58
N LYS A 280 -1.44 -11.48 13.72
CA LYS A 280 -1.08 -12.27 14.91
C LYS A 280 0.19 -13.05 14.56
N VAL A 281 1.24 -12.92 15.37
CA VAL A 281 2.52 -13.59 15.08
C VAL A 281 3.04 -14.28 16.35
N ARG A 282 3.52 -15.50 16.17
CA ARG A 282 4.19 -16.31 17.19
C ARG A 282 5.63 -16.58 16.78
N TYR A 283 6.55 -16.29 17.67
CA TYR A 283 7.96 -16.68 17.58
C TYR A 283 8.25 -17.80 18.58
N LYS A 284 9.08 -18.76 18.16
CA LYS A 284 9.75 -19.73 19.02
C LYS A 284 11.22 -19.82 18.62
N THR A 285 12.11 -19.45 19.52
CA THR A 285 13.54 -19.31 19.20
C THR A 285 14.41 -20.10 20.16
N GLY A 286 15.36 -20.86 19.61
CA GLY A 286 16.42 -21.54 20.36
C GLY A 286 17.65 -20.64 20.51
N VAL A 287 18.22 -20.58 21.72
CA VAL A 287 19.37 -19.73 22.06
C VAL A 287 20.34 -20.48 22.97
N LYS A 288 21.64 -20.33 22.72
CA LYS A 288 22.72 -20.83 23.59
C LYS A 288 22.99 -19.89 24.77
N LYS A 289 23.65 -20.39 25.81
CA LYS A 289 24.10 -19.58 26.96
C LYS A 289 25.00 -18.41 26.58
N ASP A 290 25.74 -18.53 25.48
CA ASP A 290 26.58 -17.46 24.97
C ASP A 290 25.81 -16.43 24.13
N GLY A 291 24.49 -16.55 24.02
CA GLY A 291 23.64 -15.65 23.25
C GLY A 291 23.58 -15.93 21.75
N THR A 292 24.19 -16.99 21.25
CA THR A 292 24.03 -17.43 19.85
C THR A 292 22.63 -17.98 19.61
N VAL A 293 21.92 -17.49 18.59
CA VAL A 293 20.64 -18.05 18.15
C VAL A 293 20.87 -19.31 17.30
N THR A 294 20.06 -20.35 17.50
CA THR A 294 20.21 -21.64 16.82
C THR A 294 19.03 -21.97 15.92
N ALA A 295 17.81 -21.66 16.35
CA ALA A 295 16.57 -21.96 15.64
C ALA A 295 15.57 -20.82 15.74
N CYS A 296 14.74 -20.61 14.71
CA CYS A 296 13.58 -19.72 14.77
C CYS A 296 12.38 -20.32 14.00
N GLU A 297 11.33 -20.66 14.73
CA GLU A 297 10.03 -21.00 14.17
C GLU A 297 9.08 -19.80 14.27
N VAL A 298 8.48 -19.41 13.15
CA VAL A 298 7.59 -18.26 13.05
C VAL A 298 6.26 -18.65 12.43
N THR A 299 5.16 -18.33 13.09
CA THR A 299 3.81 -18.41 12.51
C THR A 299 3.20 -17.02 12.42
N ILE A 300 2.72 -16.66 11.23
CA ILE A 300 2.08 -15.37 10.93
C ILE A 300 0.67 -15.64 10.44
N LEU A 301 -0.33 -15.09 11.13
CA LEU A 301 -1.70 -15.00 10.62
C LEU A 301 -2.00 -13.54 10.29
N ALA A 302 -2.26 -13.25 9.03
CA ALA A 302 -2.58 -11.93 8.51
C ALA A 302 -4.07 -11.84 8.18
N ASP A 303 -4.73 -10.80 8.66
CA ASP A 303 -6.09 -10.47 8.26
C ASP A 303 -6.07 -9.85 6.85
N ALA A 304 -6.50 -10.59 5.83
CA ALA A 304 -6.59 -10.12 4.45
C ALA A 304 -7.77 -9.16 4.23
N GLY A 305 -8.75 -9.16 5.12
CA GLY A 305 -10.03 -8.50 4.87
C GLY A 305 -10.90 -9.25 3.87
N ALA A 306 -11.79 -8.53 3.19
CA ALA A 306 -12.84 -9.15 2.38
C ALA A 306 -12.34 -9.70 1.03
N TYR A 307 -11.26 -9.13 0.47
CA TYR A 307 -10.77 -9.42 -0.88
C TYR A 307 -9.25 -9.60 -0.90
N THR A 308 -8.73 -10.21 -1.96
CA THR A 308 -7.32 -10.60 -2.04
C THR A 308 -6.40 -9.39 -2.03
N SER A 309 -6.69 -8.41 -2.89
CA SER A 309 -5.88 -7.20 -3.08
C SER A 309 -4.38 -7.55 -3.12
N LEU A 310 -3.54 -6.93 -2.28
CA LEU A 310 -2.10 -7.19 -2.17
C LEU A 310 -1.73 -8.12 -1.00
N SER A 311 -2.70 -8.79 -0.38
CA SER A 311 -2.45 -9.67 0.78
C SER A 311 -1.40 -10.75 0.54
N PRO A 312 -1.35 -11.44 -0.62
CA PRO A 312 -0.27 -12.38 -0.92
C PRO A 312 1.12 -11.76 -0.89
N ALA A 313 1.30 -10.62 -1.55
CA ALA A 313 2.59 -9.93 -1.61
C ALA A 313 3.01 -9.35 -0.24
N VAL A 314 2.06 -8.84 0.55
CA VAL A 314 2.31 -8.36 1.92
C VAL A 314 2.76 -9.51 2.82
N LEU A 315 2.10 -10.66 2.73
CA LEU A 315 2.47 -11.84 3.50
C LEU A 315 3.86 -12.36 3.09
N GLU A 316 4.16 -12.40 1.80
CA GLU A 316 5.46 -12.81 1.28
C GLU A 316 6.59 -11.91 1.80
N LEU A 317 6.39 -10.59 1.77
CA LEU A 317 7.39 -9.68 2.32
C LEU A 317 7.59 -9.92 3.82
N ALA A 318 6.50 -10.08 4.56
CA ALA A 318 6.56 -10.36 5.99
C ALA A 318 7.31 -11.67 6.31
N THR A 319 7.01 -12.77 5.63
CA THR A 319 7.71 -14.04 5.82
C THR A 319 9.19 -13.93 5.46
N ASN A 320 9.54 -13.10 4.47
CA ASN A 320 10.94 -12.87 4.08
C ASN A 320 11.73 -12.06 5.11
N HIS A 321 11.06 -11.30 5.98
CA HIS A 321 11.67 -10.36 6.91
C HIS A 321 11.41 -10.69 8.39
N CYS A 322 10.66 -11.75 8.70
CA CYS A 322 10.25 -12.04 10.09
C CYS A 322 11.41 -12.46 11.00
N CYS A 323 12.50 -12.97 10.44
CA CYS A 323 13.73 -13.23 11.20
C CYS A 323 14.59 -11.97 11.36
N GLY A 324 14.14 -10.80 10.89
CA GLY A 324 14.93 -9.57 10.93
C GLY A 324 16.26 -9.69 10.19
N PRO A 325 17.19 -8.76 10.43
CA PRO A 325 18.52 -8.79 9.83
C PRO A 325 19.51 -9.70 10.59
N TYR A 326 19.03 -10.85 11.09
CA TYR A 326 19.81 -11.79 11.91
C TYR A 326 20.00 -13.13 11.22
N ASN A 327 21.09 -13.82 11.53
CA ASN A 327 21.45 -15.11 10.97
C ASN A 327 20.97 -16.23 11.90
N PHE A 328 19.78 -16.77 11.62
CA PHE A 328 19.27 -17.98 12.25
C PHE A 328 19.67 -19.21 11.43
N PRO A 329 20.48 -20.13 11.97
CA PRO A 329 20.95 -21.30 11.22
C PRO A 329 19.83 -22.27 10.82
N HIS A 330 18.77 -22.38 11.62
CA HIS A 330 17.63 -23.25 11.34
C HIS A 330 16.34 -22.45 11.46
N THR A 331 15.46 -22.51 10.47
CA THR A 331 14.21 -21.79 10.53
C THR A 331 13.05 -22.55 9.91
N LYS A 332 11.85 -22.26 10.41
CA LYS A 332 10.58 -22.74 9.87
C LYS A 332 9.58 -21.60 9.91
N ILE A 333 9.12 -21.17 8.76
CA ILE A 333 8.26 -19.99 8.63
C ILE A 333 6.95 -20.42 7.99
N THR A 334 5.83 -20.11 8.63
CA THR A 334 4.48 -20.34 8.10
C THR A 334 3.71 -19.03 8.14
N GLY A 335 3.30 -18.52 6.99
CA GLY A 335 2.42 -17.37 6.86
C GLY A 335 1.07 -17.78 6.28
N LYS A 336 -0.03 -17.23 6.81
CA LYS A 336 -1.37 -17.39 6.26
C LYS A 336 -2.09 -16.06 6.20
N ALA A 337 -2.55 -15.66 5.02
CA ALA A 337 -3.47 -14.54 4.85
C ALA A 337 -4.90 -15.09 4.81
N ILE A 338 -5.80 -14.49 5.57
CA ILE A 338 -7.12 -15.06 5.86
C ILE A 338 -8.20 -14.02 5.59
N PHE A 339 -9.20 -14.40 4.79
CA PHE A 339 -10.35 -13.56 4.51
C PHE A 339 -11.21 -13.36 5.76
N THR A 340 -11.61 -12.11 5.99
CA THR A 340 -12.49 -11.70 7.08
C THR A 340 -13.42 -10.57 6.63
N ASN A 341 -14.46 -10.28 7.41
CA ASN A 341 -15.33 -9.13 7.20
C ASN A 341 -14.83 -7.86 7.92
N ASN A 342 -13.60 -7.84 8.47
CA ASN A 342 -13.04 -6.73 9.27
C ASN A 342 -12.66 -5.49 8.43
N GLY A 343 -13.09 -5.45 7.17
CA GLY A 343 -12.72 -4.47 6.15
C GLY A 343 -11.47 -4.85 5.36
N ASN A 344 -11.29 -4.23 4.19
CA ASN A 344 -10.28 -4.67 3.22
C ASN A 344 -8.86 -4.18 3.58
N ASN A 345 -7.84 -4.99 3.29
CA ASN A 345 -6.44 -4.67 3.59
C ASN A 345 -5.55 -4.74 2.34
N SER A 346 -4.55 -3.87 2.30
CA SER A 346 -3.59 -3.81 1.20
C SER A 346 -2.30 -3.09 1.61
N ALA A 347 -1.61 -2.48 0.64
CA ALA A 347 -0.39 -1.73 0.81
C ALA A 347 -0.54 -0.62 1.86
N PHE A 348 0.38 -0.63 2.83
CA PHE A 348 0.71 0.52 3.65
C PHE A 348 2.23 0.56 3.74
N ARG A 349 2.85 1.76 3.59
CA ARG A 349 4.28 2.03 3.76
C ARG A 349 4.98 1.06 4.75
N GLY A 350 5.89 0.25 4.23
CA GLY A 350 6.58 -0.83 4.95
C GLY A 350 6.09 -2.24 4.58
N PHE A 351 4.82 -2.38 4.19
CA PHE A 351 4.29 -3.52 3.43
C PHE A 351 4.50 -4.90 4.10
N GLY A 352 4.00 -5.10 5.33
CA GLY A 352 4.20 -6.33 6.09
C GLY A 352 5.44 -6.31 6.99
N ASN A 353 6.50 -5.61 6.58
CA ASN A 353 7.74 -5.50 7.36
C ASN A 353 7.52 -4.89 8.76
N PRO A 354 6.80 -3.76 8.93
CA PRO A 354 6.55 -3.20 10.26
C PRO A 354 5.86 -4.17 11.22
N GLN A 355 4.94 -5.01 10.69
CA GLN A 355 4.22 -5.98 11.50
C GLN A 355 5.16 -7.05 12.05
N VAL A 356 6.14 -7.52 11.28
CA VAL A 356 7.09 -8.53 11.77
C VAL A 356 8.23 -7.95 12.60
N VAL A 357 8.72 -6.76 12.22
CA VAL A 357 9.82 -6.03 12.89
C VAL A 357 9.49 -5.72 14.35
N VAL A 358 8.28 -5.24 14.64
CA VAL A 358 7.85 -4.94 16.01
C VAL A 358 7.98 -6.16 16.93
N GLY A 359 7.69 -7.35 16.40
CA GLY A 359 7.78 -8.60 17.14
C GLY A 359 9.20 -9.09 17.32
N ILE A 360 9.93 -9.25 16.22
CA ILE A 360 11.29 -9.80 16.28
C ILE A 360 12.21 -8.92 17.11
N GLU A 361 12.12 -7.58 17.00
CA GLU A 361 13.01 -6.70 17.77
C GLU A 361 12.71 -6.70 19.27
N GLN A 362 11.44 -6.84 19.67
CA GLN A 362 11.10 -7.05 21.09
C GLN A 362 11.54 -8.44 21.56
N HIS A 363 11.37 -9.46 20.73
CA HIS A 363 11.80 -10.82 21.02
C HIS A 363 13.32 -10.89 21.23
N MET A 364 14.11 -10.18 20.40
CA MET A 364 15.56 -10.05 20.56
C MET A 364 15.94 -9.39 21.89
N ASP A 365 15.23 -8.34 22.32
CA ASP A 365 15.47 -7.70 23.62
C ASP A 365 15.15 -8.64 24.79
N MET A 366 14.06 -9.41 24.70
CA MET A 366 13.68 -10.39 25.72
C MET A 366 14.74 -11.50 25.85
N MET A 367 15.22 -12.03 24.73
CA MET A 367 16.28 -13.04 24.72
C MET A 367 17.60 -12.50 25.27
N ALA A 368 18.03 -11.31 24.85
CA ALA A 368 19.24 -10.67 25.34
C ALA A 368 19.21 -10.49 26.88
N ASN A 369 18.10 -9.96 27.41
CA ASN A 369 17.93 -9.78 28.85
C ASN A 369 17.96 -11.12 29.61
N ALA A 370 17.33 -12.16 29.07
CA ALA A 370 17.25 -13.46 29.72
C ALA A 370 18.61 -14.17 29.83
N VAL A 371 19.49 -13.99 28.83
CA VAL A 371 20.87 -14.52 28.87
C VAL A 371 21.87 -13.57 29.53
N GLY A 372 21.43 -12.42 30.03
CA GLY A 372 22.26 -11.43 30.71
C GLY A 372 23.22 -10.67 29.78
N MET A 373 22.84 -10.49 28.51
CA MET A 373 23.65 -9.80 27.49
C MET A 373 23.06 -8.43 27.15
N SER A 374 23.94 -7.48 26.80
CA SER A 374 23.50 -6.19 26.25
C SER A 374 22.69 -6.40 24.96
N PRO A 375 21.58 -5.66 24.73
CA PRO A 375 20.78 -5.80 23.53
C PRO A 375 21.53 -5.47 22.24
N ILE A 376 22.56 -4.61 22.30
CA ILE A 376 23.45 -4.35 21.15
C ILE A 376 24.39 -5.53 20.92
N GLU A 377 25.04 -6.04 21.97
CA GLU A 377 25.97 -7.16 21.86
C GLU A 377 25.26 -8.41 21.32
N PHE A 378 24.06 -8.69 21.82
CA PHE A 378 23.24 -9.82 21.37
C PHE A 378 22.91 -9.72 19.87
N ARG A 379 22.55 -8.52 19.40
CA ARG A 379 22.32 -8.28 17.97
C ARG A 379 23.60 -8.35 17.15
N GLN A 380 24.73 -7.83 17.65
CA GLN A 380 26.01 -7.91 16.95
C GLN A 380 26.46 -9.34 16.72
N ARG A 381 26.31 -10.17 17.75
CA ARG A 381 26.64 -11.61 17.73
C ARG A 381 25.82 -12.36 16.68
N ASN A 382 24.54 -12.03 16.57
CA ASN A 382 23.59 -12.74 15.69
C ASN A 382 23.33 -12.01 14.36
N ALA A 383 23.96 -10.87 14.11
CA ALA A 383 23.72 -10.08 12.90
C ALA A 383 24.11 -10.88 11.65
N ILE A 384 23.29 -10.79 10.61
CA ILE A 384 23.59 -11.42 9.33
C ILE A 384 24.83 -10.78 8.68
N ARG A 385 25.51 -11.54 7.82
CA ARG A 385 26.69 -11.13 7.06
C ARG A 385 26.50 -11.43 5.58
N GLN A 386 27.22 -10.70 4.74
CA GLN A 386 27.23 -10.95 3.30
C GLN A 386 27.64 -12.40 3.01
N GLY A 387 26.94 -13.06 2.09
CA GLY A 387 27.12 -14.46 1.72
C GLY A 387 26.36 -15.46 2.59
N GLN A 388 25.78 -15.04 3.73
CA GLN A 388 24.91 -15.91 4.54
C GLN A 388 23.50 -15.98 3.96
N LYS A 389 22.71 -16.95 4.44
CA LYS A 389 21.29 -17.08 4.10
C LYS A 389 20.44 -16.28 5.08
N SER A 390 19.41 -15.61 4.57
CA SER A 390 18.35 -15.04 5.40
C SER A 390 17.52 -16.15 6.04
N GLY A 391 16.69 -15.81 7.03
CA GLY A 391 15.74 -16.76 7.61
C GLY A 391 14.75 -17.34 6.59
N ALA A 392 14.47 -16.66 5.48
CA ALA A 392 13.66 -17.23 4.39
C ALA A 392 14.48 -18.08 3.40
N GLY A 393 15.77 -18.29 3.64
CA GLY A 393 16.64 -19.15 2.84
C GLY A 393 17.34 -18.48 1.65
N PHE A 394 17.16 -17.16 1.45
CA PHE A 394 17.78 -16.42 0.35
C PHE A 394 19.22 -16.01 0.66
N ASN A 395 20.12 -16.14 -0.31
CA ASN A 395 21.50 -15.67 -0.17
C ASN A 395 21.55 -14.13 -0.11
N VAL A 396 22.21 -13.58 0.92
CA VAL A 396 22.42 -12.15 1.07
C VAL A 396 23.66 -11.74 0.28
N MET A 397 23.43 -11.26 -0.94
CA MET A 397 24.52 -10.92 -1.88
C MET A 397 25.07 -9.51 -1.70
N GLY A 398 24.23 -8.57 -1.27
CA GLY A 398 24.58 -7.16 -1.10
C GLY A 398 25.41 -6.88 0.15
N THR A 399 25.93 -5.66 0.25
CA THR A 399 26.65 -5.18 1.43
C THR A 399 25.72 -5.13 2.64
N VAL A 400 26.09 -5.83 3.72
CA VAL A 400 25.36 -5.79 4.99
C VAL A 400 26.00 -4.75 5.90
N THR A 401 25.24 -3.71 6.25
CA THR A 401 25.73 -2.59 7.08
C THR A 401 25.32 -2.67 8.55
N LEU A 402 24.51 -3.67 8.94
CA LEU A 402 23.98 -3.78 10.30
C LEU A 402 25.06 -3.67 11.40
N PRO A 403 26.21 -4.37 11.34
CA PRO A 403 27.24 -4.22 12.37
C PRO A 403 27.71 -2.78 12.53
N ARG A 404 27.93 -2.06 11.43
CA ARG A 404 28.34 -0.65 11.47
C ARG A 404 27.26 0.25 12.06
N VAL A 405 25.98 -0.06 11.79
CA VAL A 405 24.85 0.67 12.37
C VAL A 405 24.78 0.43 13.87
N LEU A 406 24.95 -0.81 14.33
CA LEU A 406 24.96 -1.16 15.75
C LEU A 406 26.14 -0.52 16.49
N ASP A 407 27.34 -0.49 15.88
CA ASP A 407 28.50 0.24 16.43
C ASP A 407 28.19 1.73 16.57
N SER A 408 27.56 2.34 15.55
CA SER A 408 27.17 3.76 15.60
C SER A 408 26.13 4.04 16.69
N VAL A 409 25.16 3.14 16.91
CA VAL A 409 24.21 3.25 18.02
C VAL A 409 24.94 3.12 19.34
N GLN A 410 25.84 2.16 19.48
CA GLN A 410 26.63 1.95 20.69
C GLN A 410 27.48 3.18 21.03
N GLU A 411 28.12 3.80 20.04
CA GLU A 411 28.97 4.99 20.20
C GLU A 411 28.17 6.29 20.38
N SER A 412 26.87 6.27 20.12
CA SER A 412 26.04 7.47 20.26
C SER A 412 25.96 7.98 21.70
N ASP A 413 25.93 9.30 21.86
CA ASP A 413 25.75 9.95 23.17
C ASP A 413 24.50 9.44 23.89
N LEU A 414 23.41 9.19 23.15
CA LEU A 414 22.16 8.66 23.68
C LEU A 414 22.35 7.29 24.36
N TRP A 415 23.12 6.39 23.74
CA TRP A 415 23.34 5.06 24.29
C TRP A 415 24.40 5.04 25.40
N GLN A 416 25.47 5.82 25.25
CA GLN A 416 26.53 5.95 26.25
C GLN A 416 26.00 6.56 27.55
N GLN A 417 25.09 7.53 27.46
CA GLN A 417 24.50 8.21 28.62
C GLN A 417 23.18 7.57 29.08
N ARG A 418 22.80 6.40 28.55
CA ARG A 418 21.46 5.82 28.76
C ARG A 418 21.08 5.65 30.24
N GLU A 419 22.02 5.27 31.10
CA GLU A 419 21.76 5.08 32.54
C GLU A 419 21.38 6.42 33.19
N GLN A 420 22.12 7.48 32.90
CA GLN A 420 21.81 8.82 33.39
C GLN A 420 20.50 9.37 32.80
N LEU A 421 20.24 9.15 31.51
CA LEU A 421 19.04 9.65 30.82
C LEU A 421 17.76 8.95 31.28
N THR A 422 17.86 7.68 31.66
CA THR A 422 16.73 6.85 32.12
C THR A 422 16.49 6.92 33.62
N GLN A 423 17.45 7.41 34.41
CA GLN A 423 17.23 7.70 35.83
C GLN A 423 16.12 8.74 36.02
N THR A 424 15.13 8.39 36.84
CA THR A 424 14.06 9.32 37.24
C THR A 424 13.85 9.30 38.75
N SER A 425 13.79 10.49 39.36
CA SER A 425 13.40 10.67 40.77
C SER A 425 11.90 10.57 40.98
N SER A 426 11.11 10.71 39.91
CA SER A 426 9.65 10.59 39.97
C SER A 426 9.21 9.14 40.12
N ARG A 427 8.31 8.90 41.08
CA ARG A 427 7.57 7.63 41.19
C ARG A 427 6.65 7.39 39.99
N TRP A 428 6.07 8.45 39.44
CA TRP A 428 4.97 8.39 38.47
C TRP A 428 5.41 8.58 37.01
N LYS A 429 6.66 8.99 36.79
CA LYS A 429 7.24 9.17 35.45
C LYS A 429 8.56 8.41 35.37
N LYS A 430 8.56 7.33 34.59
CA LYS A 430 9.76 6.56 34.23
C LYS A 430 10.19 6.91 32.80
N ARG A 431 11.48 6.74 32.52
CA ARG A 431 12.06 6.94 31.18
C ARG A 431 12.71 5.63 30.76
N GLY A 432 12.47 5.24 29.52
CA GLY A 432 13.14 4.12 28.88
C GLY A 432 13.85 4.61 27.63
N LEU A 433 14.88 3.89 27.23
CA LEU A 433 15.58 4.09 25.96
C LEU A 433 15.64 2.72 25.27
N GLY A 434 15.22 2.68 24.02
CA GLY A 434 15.21 1.47 23.21
C GLY A 434 15.63 1.80 21.78
N PHE A 435 16.02 0.77 21.04
CA PHE A 435 16.33 0.86 19.61
C PHE A 435 15.80 -0.39 18.92
N ALA A 436 15.70 -0.32 17.59
CA ALA A 436 15.32 -1.43 16.75
C ALA A 436 16.26 -1.46 15.54
N ALA A 437 16.70 -2.65 15.14
CA ALA A 437 17.41 -2.86 13.89
C ALA A 437 16.44 -3.35 12.81
N ILE A 438 16.50 -2.71 11.63
CA ILE A 438 15.56 -2.99 10.55
C ILE A 438 16.35 -3.11 9.26
N TRP A 439 16.01 -4.10 8.45
CA TRP A 439 16.30 -4.10 7.03
C TRP A 439 15.00 -4.07 6.23
N GLN A 440 15.02 -3.40 5.09
CA GLN A 440 13.87 -3.29 4.22
C GLN A 440 14.36 -3.44 2.77
N PRO A 441 13.63 -4.16 1.91
CA PRO A 441 14.05 -4.31 0.53
C PRO A 441 13.67 -3.07 -0.27
N PHE A 442 14.37 -2.89 -1.38
CA PHE A 442 14.05 -1.92 -2.41
C PHE A 442 13.58 -2.66 -3.66
N GLY A 443 12.43 -2.28 -4.20
CA GLY A 443 11.86 -2.93 -5.39
C GLY A 443 10.73 -3.91 -5.10
N LEU A 444 10.10 -4.39 -6.17
CA LEU A 444 8.85 -5.18 -6.12
C LEU A 444 8.99 -6.59 -5.51
N GLY A 445 10.21 -7.13 -5.42
CA GLY A 445 10.48 -8.48 -4.93
C GLY A 445 11.37 -9.28 -5.89
N ALA A 446 11.86 -10.42 -5.42
CA ALA A 446 12.70 -11.31 -6.23
C ALA A 446 11.87 -12.00 -7.32
N GLY A 447 12.41 -12.11 -8.53
CA GLY A 447 11.75 -12.78 -9.66
C GLY A 447 10.70 -11.94 -10.40
N LEU A 448 10.37 -10.74 -9.91
CA LEU A 448 9.51 -9.80 -10.61
C LEU A 448 10.33 -8.85 -11.50
N GLU A 449 9.83 -8.62 -12.72
CA GLU A 449 10.45 -7.67 -13.64
C GLU A 449 10.42 -6.26 -13.05
N GLN A 450 11.58 -5.62 -12.99
CA GLN A 450 11.74 -4.26 -12.48
C GLN A 450 12.30 -3.35 -13.57
N GLY A 451 11.41 -2.91 -14.46
CA GLY A 451 11.71 -1.90 -15.47
C GLY A 451 11.14 -0.54 -15.11
N ALA A 452 11.69 0.49 -15.75
CA ALA A 452 11.07 1.78 -15.92
C ALA A 452 11.52 2.36 -17.26
N HIS A 453 10.63 3.07 -17.92
CA HIS A 453 10.95 3.87 -19.10
C HIS A 453 10.54 5.31 -18.84
N THR A 454 11.44 6.24 -19.12
CA THR A 454 11.15 7.67 -19.12
C THR A 454 11.50 8.26 -20.48
N ARG A 455 11.13 9.51 -20.72
CA ARG A 455 11.48 10.22 -21.95
C ARG A 455 11.80 11.67 -21.63
N ILE A 456 12.92 12.16 -22.16
CA ILE A 456 13.33 13.56 -22.08
C ILE A 456 13.50 14.07 -23.50
N GLU A 457 12.84 15.19 -23.82
CA GLU A 457 12.85 15.78 -25.16
C GLU A 457 13.37 17.22 -25.10
N LEU A 458 14.35 17.56 -25.94
CA LEU A 458 14.76 18.94 -26.14
C LEU A 458 13.73 19.65 -27.04
N GLN A 459 13.08 20.66 -26.49
CA GLN A 459 12.08 21.46 -27.18
C GLN A 459 12.74 22.59 -27.99
N ILE A 460 12.02 23.11 -28.99
CA ILE A 460 12.54 24.17 -29.88
C ILE A 460 12.87 25.48 -29.15
N ASN A 461 12.24 25.72 -28.00
CA ASN A 461 12.51 26.87 -27.13
C ASN A 461 13.76 26.69 -26.25
N GLY A 462 14.46 25.55 -26.38
CA GLY A 462 15.67 25.22 -25.61
C GLY A 462 15.41 24.61 -24.23
N ARG A 463 14.15 24.41 -23.82
CA ARG A 463 13.77 23.71 -22.58
C ARG A 463 13.69 22.21 -22.81
N TYR A 464 13.77 21.43 -21.74
CA TYR A 464 13.56 19.99 -21.76
C TYR A 464 12.13 19.65 -21.32
N GLN A 465 11.46 18.71 -21.98
CA GLN A 465 10.22 18.11 -21.49
C GLN A 465 10.51 16.72 -20.94
N ALA A 466 10.24 16.50 -19.64
CA ALA A 466 10.44 15.24 -18.96
C ALA A 466 9.11 14.51 -18.73
N HIS A 467 9.01 13.29 -19.26
CA HIS A 467 7.88 12.37 -19.08
C HIS A 467 8.22 11.33 -18.02
N ILE A 468 7.62 11.49 -16.83
CA ILE A 468 7.85 10.62 -15.67
C ILE A 468 6.50 10.09 -15.20
N SER A 469 6.07 8.94 -15.75
CA SER A 469 4.73 8.40 -15.46
C SER A 469 4.57 7.85 -14.03
N SER A 470 5.64 7.77 -13.23
CA SER A 470 5.56 7.36 -11.82
C SER A 470 5.02 8.52 -10.98
N PRO A 471 3.86 8.41 -10.32
CA PRO A 471 3.23 9.56 -9.66
C PRO A 471 4.01 10.09 -8.45
N ASP A 472 4.08 11.42 -8.26
CA ASP A 472 4.64 12.01 -7.03
C ASP A 472 3.57 12.13 -5.94
N LEU A 473 3.72 11.30 -4.91
CA LEU A 473 2.79 11.21 -3.78
C LEU A 473 3.08 12.25 -2.68
N GLY A 474 3.98 13.20 -2.94
CA GLY A 474 4.54 14.13 -1.96
C GLY A 474 6.01 13.87 -1.63
N GLY A 475 6.53 12.68 -1.96
CA GLY A 475 7.89 12.23 -1.63
C GLY A 475 9.03 12.87 -2.44
N GLY A 476 8.75 13.61 -3.52
CA GLY A 476 9.78 14.28 -4.31
C GLY A 476 10.51 13.40 -5.31
N ILE A 477 9.84 12.34 -5.80
CA ILE A 477 10.42 11.50 -6.85
C ILE A 477 10.66 12.28 -8.13
N VAL A 478 9.75 13.19 -8.51
CA VAL A 478 9.92 13.99 -9.73
C VAL A 478 11.12 14.90 -9.57
N THR A 479 11.27 15.58 -8.42
CA THR A 479 12.45 16.41 -8.14
C THR A 479 13.74 15.60 -8.17
N ALA A 480 13.76 14.40 -7.57
CA ALA A 480 14.93 13.53 -7.61
C ALA A 480 15.30 13.12 -9.04
N CYS A 481 14.31 12.75 -9.87
CA CYS A 481 14.53 12.41 -11.28
C CYS A 481 15.08 13.61 -12.07
N LEU A 482 14.58 14.83 -11.81
CA LEU A 482 15.10 16.04 -12.45
C LEU A 482 16.51 16.39 -12.00
N GLN A 483 16.87 16.12 -10.74
CA GLN A 483 18.27 16.28 -10.29
C GLN A 483 19.21 15.34 -11.05
N LEU A 484 18.79 14.10 -11.29
CA LEU A 484 19.55 13.14 -12.10
C LEU A 484 19.66 13.62 -13.56
N ALA A 485 18.53 13.98 -14.19
CA ALA A 485 18.51 14.48 -15.57
C ALA A 485 19.38 15.75 -15.74
N ALA A 486 19.27 16.70 -14.82
CA ALA A 486 20.05 17.93 -14.85
C ALA A 486 21.55 17.69 -14.67
N HIS A 487 21.93 16.69 -13.87
CA HIS A 487 23.32 16.28 -13.74
C HIS A 487 23.90 15.75 -15.05
N GLU A 488 23.19 14.80 -15.67
CA GLU A 488 23.60 14.16 -16.93
C GLU A 488 23.62 15.16 -18.11
N LEU A 489 22.63 16.05 -18.18
CA LEU A 489 22.51 17.03 -19.26
C LEU A 489 23.28 18.34 -19.01
N HIS A 490 23.98 18.43 -17.88
CA HIS A 490 24.75 19.60 -17.45
C HIS A 490 23.95 20.92 -17.43
N CYS A 491 22.68 20.84 -17.01
CA CYS A 491 21.75 21.96 -16.91
C CYS A 491 21.23 22.10 -15.46
N THR A 492 20.12 22.81 -15.27
CA THR A 492 19.46 23.00 -13.97
C THR A 492 18.06 22.39 -13.96
N VAL A 493 17.52 22.12 -12.78
CA VAL A 493 16.15 21.60 -12.65
C VAL A 493 15.10 22.56 -13.22
N ASP A 494 15.40 23.86 -13.29
CA ASP A 494 14.51 24.89 -13.82
C ASP A 494 14.40 24.86 -15.35
N ASP A 495 15.31 24.13 -16.02
CA ASP A 495 15.30 23.96 -17.48
C ASP A 495 14.27 22.93 -17.97
N PHE A 496 13.55 22.27 -17.05
CA PHE A 496 12.60 21.20 -17.36
C PHE A 496 11.13 21.60 -17.16
N ASP A 497 10.29 21.18 -18.10
CA ASP A 497 8.84 21.08 -17.97
C ASP A 497 8.44 19.61 -17.75
N VAL A 498 7.48 19.33 -16.87
CA VAL A 498 7.20 17.97 -16.40
C VAL A 498 5.81 17.49 -16.81
N VAL A 499 5.75 16.29 -17.38
CA VAL A 499 4.53 15.47 -17.46
C VAL A 499 4.69 14.31 -16.47
N SER A 500 3.90 14.35 -15.39
CA SER A 500 3.97 13.37 -14.31
C SER A 500 2.71 12.51 -14.23
N GLY A 501 2.88 11.21 -13.95
CA GLY A 501 1.75 10.34 -13.62
C GLY A 501 0.78 10.04 -14.76
N ASP A 502 1.18 10.21 -16.01
CA ASP A 502 0.32 10.05 -17.18
C ASP A 502 0.50 8.69 -17.87
N SER A 503 -0.59 7.95 -18.06
CA SER A 503 -0.61 6.67 -18.79
C SER A 503 -0.30 6.76 -20.29
N LEU A 504 -0.29 7.96 -20.88
CA LEU A 504 0.19 8.19 -22.26
C LEU A 504 1.71 8.38 -22.35
N SER A 505 2.39 8.51 -21.21
CA SER A 505 3.86 8.55 -21.15
C SER A 505 4.46 7.14 -21.13
N PRO A 506 5.77 6.99 -21.40
CA PRO A 506 6.44 5.71 -21.24
C PRO A 506 6.25 5.12 -19.84
N LYS A 507 6.20 3.79 -19.75
CA LYS A 507 5.84 3.07 -18.52
C LYS A 507 6.99 3.09 -17.51
N ALA A 508 6.97 4.05 -16.59
CA ALA A 508 7.88 4.11 -15.43
C ALA A 508 7.42 3.20 -14.25
N GLY A 509 6.20 2.67 -14.32
CA GLY A 509 5.62 1.81 -13.28
C GLY A 509 5.02 2.59 -12.12
N SER A 510 4.83 1.90 -10.99
CA SER A 510 4.17 2.44 -9.80
C SER A 510 5.14 3.16 -8.86
N SER A 511 4.59 4.12 -8.12
CA SER A 511 5.25 4.74 -6.97
C SER A 511 4.97 3.93 -5.70
N ASN A 512 5.67 2.82 -5.52
CA ASN A 512 5.59 1.92 -4.36
C ASN A 512 6.96 1.31 -4.03
N ALA A 513 7.00 0.37 -3.06
CA ALA A 513 8.14 -0.50 -2.77
C ALA A 513 9.52 0.19 -2.58
N SER A 514 9.51 1.48 -2.22
CA SER A 514 10.71 2.34 -2.16
C SER A 514 11.57 2.27 -3.42
N ARG A 515 11.00 1.92 -4.58
CA ARG A 515 11.75 1.58 -5.79
C ARG A 515 12.03 2.77 -6.69
N ALA A 516 11.24 3.83 -6.56
CA ALA A 516 11.11 4.83 -7.61
C ALA A 516 12.45 5.53 -7.91
N THR A 517 13.17 6.06 -6.91
CA THR A 517 14.46 6.73 -7.13
C THR A 517 15.50 5.79 -7.75
N PHE A 518 15.50 4.51 -7.33
CA PHE A 518 16.47 3.54 -7.84
C PHE A 518 16.16 3.12 -9.28
N VAL A 519 14.91 2.71 -9.55
CA VAL A 519 14.54 2.14 -10.85
C VAL A 519 14.14 3.20 -11.88
N VAL A 520 13.29 4.16 -11.50
CA VAL A 520 12.90 5.26 -12.40
C VAL A 520 14.07 6.22 -12.60
N GLY A 521 14.84 6.49 -11.55
CA GLY A 521 16.06 7.29 -11.66
C GLY A 521 17.12 6.64 -12.56
N ALA A 522 17.28 5.31 -12.54
CA ALA A 522 18.15 4.61 -13.48
C ALA A 522 17.72 4.86 -14.93
N SER A 523 16.42 4.73 -15.23
CA SER A 523 15.89 4.97 -16.58
C SER A 523 15.95 6.42 -17.07
N ILE A 524 16.36 7.37 -16.22
CA ILE A 524 16.65 8.77 -16.60
C ILE A 524 18.11 8.92 -17.05
N MET A 525 19.01 8.10 -16.51
CA MET A 525 20.44 8.11 -16.82
C MET A 525 20.79 7.23 -18.03
N ASP A 526 19.98 6.20 -18.29
CA ASP A 526 20.04 5.34 -19.49
C ASP A 526 19.54 6.08 -20.74
#